data_AF-A0A851R8K2-F1
#
_entry.id   AF-A0A851R8K2-F1
#
_cell.length_a   1.000
_cell.length_b   1.000
_cell.length_c   1.000
_cell.angle_alpha   90.00
_cell.angle_beta   90.00
_cell.angle_gamma   90.00
#
_symmetry.space_group_name_H-M   'P 1'
#
loop_
_entity.id
_entity.type
_entity.pdbx_description
1 polymer ?
#
loop_
_entity_poly.entity_id
_entity_poly.type
_entity_poly.pdbx_seq_one_letter_code
_entity_poly.pdbx_strand_id
1 'polypeptide(L)'
;LQDKVASVYESPGFFLDLDPIPGALEAVQEMLHMQDTEVFICTSPLRKYEHCIVEKYKWVEKHLGPEFVERIILTRDKTVVAADLLFDDKDTIQGLNSISMAGCWLGSRPPADCSVPPLPTGAEPNPSWEHILFTCCHNRHVQLPAPRRRLRSWADDWKGILESKR
;
A
#
# COMPACT_ATOMS: atom_id res chain seq x y z
N LEU A 1 10.80 17.01 -15.57
CA LEU A 1 9.85 17.36 -14.48
C LEU A 1 9.73 16.21 -13.47
N GLN A 2 9.52 14.97 -13.95
CA GLN A 2 9.48 13.76 -13.12
C GLN A 2 10.74 13.57 -12.26
N ASP A 3 11.94 13.75 -12.83
CA ASP A 3 13.19 13.61 -12.07
C ASP A 3 13.32 14.62 -10.92
N LYS A 4 12.74 15.81 -11.08
CA LYS A 4 12.73 16.84 -10.02
C LYS A 4 11.75 16.51 -8.90
N VAL A 5 10.64 15.83 -9.21
CA VAL A 5 9.70 15.34 -8.19
C VAL A 5 10.29 14.13 -7.47
N ALA A 6 10.96 13.25 -8.23
CA ALA A 6 11.65 12.10 -7.68
C ALA A 6 12.73 12.50 -6.67
N SER A 7 13.55 13.50 -7.00
CA SER A 7 14.57 13.99 -6.07
C SER A 7 14.02 14.52 -4.74
N VAL A 8 12.75 14.95 -4.69
CA VAL A 8 12.12 15.41 -3.44
C VAL A 8 11.78 14.22 -2.55
N TYR A 9 11.05 13.23 -3.06
CA TYR A 9 10.65 12.09 -2.21
C TYR A 9 11.78 11.08 -1.98
N GLU A 10 12.90 11.20 -2.69
CA GLU A 10 14.13 10.43 -2.47
C GLU A 10 15.10 11.11 -1.50
N SER A 11 14.83 12.36 -1.08
CA SER A 11 15.73 13.09 -0.18
C SER A 11 15.64 12.60 1.28
N PRO A 12 16.73 12.67 2.05
CA PRO A 12 16.71 12.39 3.48
C PRO A 12 15.66 13.22 4.23
N GLY A 13 14.96 12.61 5.16
CA GLY A 13 13.93 13.23 6.00
C GLY A 13 12.53 13.26 5.38
N PHE A 14 12.41 13.02 4.06
CA PHE A 14 11.12 13.16 3.37
C PHE A 14 10.03 12.28 4.00
N PHE A 15 10.32 11.01 4.32
CA PHE A 15 9.32 10.12 4.90
C PHE A 15 9.17 10.31 6.41
N LEU A 16 10.25 10.66 7.10
CA LEU A 16 10.26 10.86 8.55
C LEU A 16 9.46 12.10 8.98
N ASP A 17 9.45 13.14 8.14
CA ASP A 17 8.85 14.44 8.44
C ASP A 17 7.42 14.59 7.90
N LEU A 18 6.82 13.53 7.32
CA LEU A 18 5.43 13.55 6.88
C LEU A 18 4.49 13.73 8.09
N ASP A 19 3.54 14.65 7.97
CA ASP A 19 2.47 14.78 8.94
C ASP A 19 1.49 13.59 8.85
N PRO A 20 1.02 13.07 10.00
CA PRO A 20 -0.06 12.10 10.01
C PRO A 20 -1.33 12.63 9.34
N ILE A 21 -2.07 11.75 8.66
CA ILE A 21 -3.40 12.09 8.16
C ILE A 21 -4.32 12.33 9.37
N PRO A 22 -5.17 13.39 9.36
CA PRO A 22 -6.09 13.66 10.46
C PRO A 22 -6.95 12.44 10.83
N GLY A 23 -7.00 12.10 12.12
CA GLY A 23 -7.75 10.97 12.65
C GLY A 23 -7.09 9.60 12.48
N ALA A 24 -5.97 9.49 11.75
CA ALA A 24 -5.36 8.20 11.45
C ALA A 24 -4.72 7.54 12.68
N LEU A 25 -4.03 8.32 13.51
CA LEU A 25 -3.37 7.79 14.71
C LEU A 25 -4.42 7.33 15.73
N GLU A 26 -5.47 8.12 15.92
CA GLU A 26 -6.59 7.81 16.80
C GLU A 26 -7.32 6.56 16.33
N ALA A 27 -7.64 6.45 15.03
CA ALA A 27 -8.29 5.27 14.48
C ALA A 27 -7.44 4.00 14.64
N VAL A 28 -6.13 4.06 14.39
CA VAL A 28 -5.22 2.92 14.60
C VAL A 28 -5.17 2.52 16.06
N GLN A 29 -5.05 3.49 16.98
CA GLN A 29 -5.07 3.23 18.41
C GLN A 29 -6.40 2.61 18.86
N GLU A 30 -7.54 3.09 18.36
CA GLU A 30 -8.84 2.47 18.66
C GLU A 30 -8.93 1.04 18.10
N MET A 31 -8.49 0.81 16.85
CA MET A 31 -8.49 -0.52 16.24
C MET A 31 -7.66 -1.54 17.04
N LEU A 32 -6.53 -1.13 17.61
CA LEU A 32 -5.70 -1.98 18.45
C LEU A 32 -6.40 -2.46 19.74
N HIS A 33 -7.35 -1.68 20.26
CA HIS A 33 -8.07 -2.00 21.49
C HIS A 33 -9.40 -2.70 21.22
N MET A 34 -9.77 -2.92 19.95
CA MET A 34 -10.96 -3.69 19.60
C MET A 34 -10.71 -5.18 19.79
N GLN A 35 -11.69 -5.89 20.37
CA GLN A 35 -11.65 -7.35 20.50
C GLN A 35 -11.61 -8.00 19.11
N ASP A 36 -10.89 -9.11 19.00
CA ASP A 36 -10.76 -9.92 17.77
C ASP A 36 -10.34 -9.08 16.55
N THR A 37 -9.43 -8.13 16.74
CA THR A 37 -8.94 -7.23 15.68
C THR A 37 -7.42 -7.18 15.69
N GLU A 38 -6.81 -7.54 14.57
CA GLU A 38 -5.36 -7.47 14.36
C GLU A 38 -5.04 -6.37 13.34
N VAL A 39 -4.11 -5.48 13.70
CA VAL A 39 -3.74 -4.32 12.86
C VAL A 39 -2.26 -4.42 12.48
N PHE A 40 -1.99 -4.22 11.19
CA PHE A 40 -0.65 -4.16 10.60
C PHE A 40 -0.52 -2.95 9.67
N ILE A 41 0.67 -2.32 9.63
CA ILE A 41 1.02 -1.37 8.58
C ILE A 41 1.62 -2.14 7.41
N CYS A 42 0.85 -2.31 6.34
CA CYS A 42 1.35 -2.86 5.09
C CYS A 42 1.75 -1.72 4.12
N THR A 43 3.05 -1.47 3.94
CA THR A 43 3.58 -0.36 3.13
C THR A 43 4.58 -0.86 2.09
N SER A 44 4.67 -0.17 0.95
CA SER A 44 5.65 -0.48 -0.08
C SER A 44 6.85 0.47 -0.03
N PRO A 45 8.10 -0.03 -0.12
CA PRO A 45 9.27 0.82 -0.25
C PRO A 45 9.43 1.37 -1.66
N LEU A 46 10.10 2.52 -1.76
CA LEU A 46 10.64 3.00 -3.03
C LEU A 46 11.72 2.06 -3.56
N ARG A 47 12.01 2.13 -4.87
CA ARG A 47 13.15 1.42 -5.47
C ARG A 47 14.48 1.98 -4.95
N LYS A 48 14.60 3.31 -4.85
CA LYS A 48 15.70 3.97 -4.13
C LYS A 48 15.36 3.98 -2.65
N TYR A 49 15.82 2.96 -1.95
CA TYR A 49 15.33 2.62 -0.63
C TYR A 49 16.04 3.35 0.52
N GLU A 50 17.20 3.96 0.25
CA GLU A 50 18.17 4.48 1.24
C GLU A 50 17.51 5.36 2.32
N HIS A 51 16.65 6.28 1.89
CA HIS A 51 15.93 7.22 2.78
C HIS A 51 14.46 6.85 2.96
N CYS A 52 14.01 5.70 2.44
CA CYS A 52 12.61 5.29 2.51
C CYS A 52 12.35 4.30 3.64
N ILE A 53 13.17 3.24 3.73
CA ILE A 53 12.87 2.10 4.61
C ILE A 53 13.03 2.50 6.07
N VAL A 54 14.22 2.94 6.47
CA VAL A 54 14.52 3.28 7.87
C VAL A 54 13.64 4.41 8.37
N GLU A 55 13.35 5.40 7.52
CA GLU A 55 12.49 6.53 7.88
C GLU A 55 11.04 6.12 8.13
N LYS A 56 10.50 5.16 7.39
CA LYS A 56 9.17 4.59 7.68
C LYS A 56 9.12 3.92 9.04
N TYR A 57 10.15 3.16 9.41
CA TYR A 57 10.23 2.53 10.74
C TYR A 57 10.29 3.59 11.85
N LYS A 58 11.15 4.60 11.69
CA LYS A 58 11.27 5.72 12.64
C LYS A 58 9.98 6.55 12.73
N TRP A 59 9.28 6.75 11.63
CA TRP A 59 7.99 7.45 11.61
C TRP A 59 6.96 6.70 12.44
N VAL A 60 6.86 5.37 12.26
CA VAL A 60 5.95 4.53 13.05
C VAL A 60 6.33 4.56 14.53
N GLU A 61 7.62 4.40 14.86
CA GLU A 61 8.09 4.48 16.25
C GLU A 61 7.75 5.82 16.90
N LYS A 62 7.99 6.94 16.18
CA LYS A 62 7.71 8.31 16.63
C LYS A 62 6.23 8.54 16.93
N HIS A 63 5.32 7.98 16.15
CA HIS A 63 3.89 8.31 16.20
C HIS A 63 3.01 7.25 16.88
N LEU A 64 3.41 5.98 16.84
CA LEU A 64 2.63 4.84 17.36
C LEU A 64 3.38 4.04 18.43
N GLY A 65 4.65 4.36 18.68
CA GLY A 65 5.48 3.69 19.68
C GLY A 65 6.25 2.48 19.14
N PRO A 66 7.26 2.01 19.90
CA PRO A 66 8.16 0.95 19.46
C PRO A 66 7.46 -0.39 19.26
N GLU A 67 6.43 -0.70 20.06
CA GLU A 67 5.67 -1.96 19.92
C GLU A 67 4.95 -2.06 18.57
N PHE A 68 4.52 -0.93 18.01
CA PHE A 68 3.84 -0.93 16.70
C PHE A 68 4.80 -1.17 15.54
N VAL A 69 6.11 -0.98 15.74
CA VAL A 69 7.14 -1.26 14.73
C VAL A 69 7.15 -2.74 14.35
N GLU A 70 6.85 -3.63 15.30
CA GLU A 70 6.75 -5.08 15.08
C GLU A 70 5.57 -5.47 14.17
N ARG A 71 4.63 -4.53 13.94
CA ARG A 71 3.43 -4.71 13.11
C ARG A 71 3.61 -4.15 11.69
N ILE A 72 4.83 -3.82 11.27
CA ILE A 72 5.13 -3.34 9.92
C ILE A 72 5.40 -4.52 8.98
N ILE A 73 4.64 -4.57 7.88
CA ILE A 73 4.88 -5.43 6.74
C ILE A 73 5.36 -4.56 5.57
N LEU A 74 6.67 -4.64 5.29
CA LEU A 74 7.28 -3.91 4.18
C LEU A 74 7.34 -4.80 2.94
N THR A 75 6.50 -4.52 1.93
CA THR A 75 6.45 -5.32 0.70
C THR A 75 6.08 -4.47 -0.51
N ARG A 76 6.68 -4.77 -1.67
CA ARG A 76 6.27 -4.20 -2.96
C ARG A 76 5.10 -4.94 -3.60
N ASP A 77 4.76 -6.11 -3.07
CA ASP A 77 3.61 -6.90 -3.48
C ASP A 77 2.72 -7.15 -2.26
N LYS A 78 1.59 -6.42 -2.17
CA LYS A 78 0.64 -6.59 -1.07
C LYS A 78 -0.34 -7.75 -1.30
N THR A 79 -0.37 -8.31 -2.51
CA THR A 79 -1.31 -9.41 -2.84
C THR A 79 -0.99 -10.68 -2.08
N VAL A 80 0.29 -10.90 -1.75
CA VAL A 80 0.75 -12.06 -0.97
C VAL A 80 0.54 -11.91 0.54
N VAL A 81 0.09 -10.74 1.01
CA VAL A 81 -0.19 -10.50 2.42
C VAL A 81 -1.64 -10.91 2.68
N ALA A 82 -1.82 -11.90 3.55
CA ALA A 82 -3.15 -12.35 3.96
C ALA A 82 -3.73 -11.40 5.02
N ALA A 83 -4.96 -10.95 4.80
CA ALA A 83 -5.78 -10.16 5.72
C ALA A 83 -7.25 -10.22 5.27
N ASP A 84 -8.19 -9.74 6.10
CA ASP A 84 -9.60 -9.58 5.72
C ASP A 84 -9.87 -8.27 4.97
N LEU A 85 -9.12 -7.22 5.32
CA LEU A 85 -9.28 -5.86 4.79
C LEU A 85 -7.93 -5.23 4.48
N LEU A 86 -7.87 -4.47 3.38
CA LEU A 86 -6.75 -3.59 3.05
C LEU A 86 -7.26 -2.18 2.77
N PHE A 87 -6.94 -1.24 3.67
CA PHE A 87 -7.15 0.19 3.44
C PHE A 87 -5.94 0.78 2.71
N ASP A 88 -6.14 1.19 1.46
CA ASP A 88 -5.04 1.68 0.61
C ASP A 88 -5.57 2.73 -0.38
N ASP A 89 -4.80 3.77 -0.64
CA ASP A 89 -5.19 4.87 -1.52
C ASP A 89 -4.89 4.60 -3.00
N LYS A 90 -4.12 3.56 -3.33
CA LYS A 90 -3.93 3.14 -4.71
C LYS A 90 -5.22 2.49 -5.22
N ASP A 91 -5.72 3.00 -6.34
CA ASP A 91 -6.97 2.59 -6.98
C ASP A 91 -7.01 1.10 -7.36
N THR A 92 -5.89 0.56 -7.82
CA THR A 92 -5.72 -0.86 -8.16
C THR A 92 -4.42 -1.39 -7.56
N ILE A 93 -4.53 -2.34 -6.64
CA ILE A 93 -3.36 -2.95 -6.00
C ILE A 93 -2.77 -4.00 -6.93
N GLN A 94 -1.75 -3.58 -7.65
CA GLN A 94 -0.91 -4.44 -8.48
C GLN A 94 0.32 -4.84 -7.68
N GLY A 95 0.66 -6.14 -7.73
CA GLY A 95 1.91 -6.64 -7.19
C GLY A 95 3.03 -6.72 -8.22
N LEU A 96 4.00 -7.61 -7.99
CA LEU A 96 5.24 -7.69 -8.74
C LEU A 96 5.22 -8.72 -9.89
N ASN A 97 4.09 -9.06 -10.52
CA ASN A 97 4.16 -9.79 -11.80
C ASN A 97 4.51 -8.85 -12.95
N SER A 98 5.70 -8.27 -12.88
CA SER A 98 6.60 -8.40 -14.01
C SER A 98 7.69 -9.38 -13.59
N ILE A 99 7.44 -10.68 -13.77
CA ILE A 99 8.48 -11.44 -14.45
C ILE A 99 8.51 -10.83 -15.85
N SER A 100 9.20 -9.70 -16.00
CA SER A 100 10.08 -9.59 -17.14
C SER A 100 10.95 -10.81 -16.97
N MET A 101 10.63 -11.90 -17.68
CA MET A 101 11.63 -12.90 -17.91
C MET A 101 12.75 -12.10 -18.55
N ALA A 102 13.77 -11.76 -17.76
CA ALA A 102 15.11 -11.62 -18.26
C ALA A 102 15.61 -13.03 -18.68
N GLY A 103 14.78 -13.76 -19.43
CA GLY A 103 15.16 -14.80 -20.37
C GLY A 103 15.61 -14.13 -21.66
N CYS A 104 16.55 -13.20 -21.53
CA CYS A 104 17.45 -12.80 -22.61
C CYS A 104 18.89 -12.85 -22.07
N TRP A 105 19.18 -13.88 -21.28
CA TRP A 105 20.47 -14.53 -21.32
C TRP A 105 20.32 -15.63 -22.38
N LEU A 106 21.13 -15.59 -23.44
CA LEU A 106 21.09 -16.41 -24.68
C LEU A 106 20.34 -15.80 -25.89
N GLY A 107 20.74 -14.58 -26.30
CA GLY A 107 20.95 -14.21 -27.71
C GLY A 107 19.95 -14.65 -28.79
N SER A 108 18.67 -14.25 -28.71
CA SER A 108 17.76 -14.27 -29.87
C SER A 108 16.68 -13.18 -29.76
N ARG A 109 16.43 -12.46 -30.86
CA ARG A 109 15.47 -11.33 -30.94
C ARG A 109 14.02 -11.88 -30.97
N PRO A 110 13.07 -11.35 -30.18
CA PRO A 110 11.69 -11.82 -30.22
C PRO A 110 10.97 -11.37 -31.51
N PRO A 111 9.99 -12.15 -32.01
CA PRO A 111 9.17 -11.79 -33.17
C PRO A 111 8.24 -10.59 -32.87
N ALA A 112 7.86 -9.86 -33.93
CA ALA A 112 7.17 -8.56 -33.87
C ALA A 112 5.69 -8.58 -33.43
N ASP A 113 5.21 -9.67 -32.82
CA ASP A 113 3.82 -9.85 -32.40
C ASP A 113 3.69 -10.16 -30.90
N CYS A 114 4.44 -9.44 -30.07
CA CYS A 114 4.18 -9.44 -28.63
C CYS A 114 3.05 -8.46 -28.36
N SER A 115 1.83 -9.02 -28.29
CA SER A 115 0.68 -8.41 -27.64
C SER A 115 1.08 -7.74 -26.33
N VAL A 116 0.46 -6.58 -26.07
CA VAL A 116 0.70 -5.74 -24.88
C VAL A 116 0.80 -6.65 -23.65
N PRO A 117 1.92 -6.66 -22.92
CA PRO A 117 2.01 -7.50 -21.74
C PRO A 117 0.86 -7.14 -20.79
N PRO A 118 0.17 -8.13 -20.20
CA PRO A 118 -0.87 -7.86 -19.23
C PRO A 118 -0.28 -6.94 -18.15
N LEU A 119 -1.09 -5.95 -17.71
CA LEU A 119 -0.76 -5.10 -16.56
C LEU A 119 -0.22 -6.00 -15.44
N PRO A 120 0.83 -5.57 -14.70
CA PRO A 120 1.42 -6.41 -13.67
C PRO A 120 0.34 -6.90 -12.70
N THR A 121 0.00 -8.19 -12.76
CA THR A 121 -0.85 -8.83 -11.77
C THR A 121 -0.04 -8.99 -10.49
N GLY A 122 -0.66 -8.99 -9.32
CA GLY A 122 0.09 -9.41 -8.13
C GLY A 122 0.47 -10.88 -8.19
N ALA A 123 1.47 -11.28 -7.41
CA ALA A 123 1.87 -12.68 -7.32
C ALA A 123 0.70 -13.57 -6.86
N GLU A 124 -0.19 -13.05 -6.00
CA GLU A 124 -1.47 -13.68 -5.68
C GLU A 124 -2.58 -13.09 -6.58
N PRO A 125 -3.17 -13.87 -7.50
CA PRO A 125 -4.24 -13.39 -8.39
C PRO A 125 -5.55 -13.09 -7.65
N ASN A 126 -5.80 -13.73 -6.51
CA ASN A 126 -6.99 -13.53 -5.69
C ASN A 126 -6.59 -13.20 -4.25
N PRO A 127 -6.18 -11.94 -3.97
CA PRO A 127 -5.82 -11.53 -2.61
C PRO A 127 -6.96 -11.82 -1.63
N SER A 128 -6.63 -12.29 -0.42
CA SER A 128 -7.63 -12.68 0.56
C SER A 128 -8.44 -11.49 1.09
N TRP A 129 -7.85 -10.30 1.07
CA TRP A 129 -8.44 -9.09 1.62
C TRP A 129 -9.42 -8.46 0.67
N GLU A 130 -10.46 -7.85 1.24
CA GLU A 130 -11.24 -6.86 0.52
C GLU A 130 -10.50 -5.51 0.50
N HIS A 131 -10.35 -4.93 -0.70
CA HIS A 131 -9.78 -3.60 -0.86
C HIS A 131 -10.79 -2.51 -0.53
N ILE A 132 -10.47 -1.70 0.47
CA ILE A 132 -11.18 -0.47 0.79
C ILE A 132 -10.36 0.70 0.28
N LEU A 133 -10.83 1.38 -0.78
CA LEU A 133 -10.10 2.50 -1.34
C LEU A 133 -10.13 3.68 -0.37
N PHE A 134 -8.98 4.06 0.18
CA PHE A 134 -8.85 5.25 1.00
C PHE A 134 -8.77 6.50 0.12
N THR A 135 -9.54 7.54 0.42
CA THR A 135 -9.60 8.71 -0.46
C THR A 135 -8.37 9.59 -0.31
N CYS A 136 -7.77 9.93 -1.44
CA CYS A 136 -6.64 10.85 -1.56
C CYS A 136 -6.87 11.82 -2.73
N CYS A 137 -6.05 12.87 -2.83
CA CYS A 137 -6.19 13.92 -3.84
C CYS A 137 -6.17 13.35 -5.27
N HIS A 138 -5.39 12.31 -5.51
CA HIS A 138 -5.20 11.70 -6.83
C HIS A 138 -6.28 10.68 -7.22
N ASN A 139 -7.06 10.16 -6.26
CA ASN A 139 -8.08 9.13 -6.53
C ASN A 139 -9.53 9.59 -6.29
N ARG A 140 -9.73 10.83 -5.80
CA ARG A 140 -11.06 11.36 -5.42
C ARG A 140 -12.12 11.35 -6.52
N HIS A 141 -11.69 11.32 -7.78
CA HIS A 141 -12.53 11.32 -8.97
C HIS A 141 -12.80 9.91 -9.51
N VAL A 142 -12.11 8.89 -8.97
CA VAL A 142 -12.26 7.50 -9.39
C VAL A 142 -13.61 6.97 -8.93
N GLN A 143 -14.45 6.62 -9.90
CA GLN A 143 -15.71 5.94 -9.66
C GLN A 143 -15.46 4.45 -9.39
N LEU A 144 -16.08 3.92 -8.34
CA LEU A 144 -15.95 2.53 -7.96
C LEU A 144 -17.19 1.75 -8.38
N PRO A 145 -17.05 0.69 -9.19
CA PRO A 145 -18.16 -0.22 -9.44
C PRO A 145 -18.49 -1.01 -8.16
N ALA A 146 -19.77 -1.30 -7.94
CA ALA A 146 -20.18 -2.25 -6.90
C ALA A 146 -19.52 -3.62 -7.15
N PRO A 147 -19.09 -4.35 -6.11
CA PRO A 147 -19.30 -4.10 -4.68
C PRO A 147 -18.17 -3.31 -3.98
N ARG A 148 -17.24 -2.65 -4.71
CA ARG A 148 -16.07 -2.00 -4.11
C ARG A 148 -16.48 -0.85 -3.18
N ARG A 149 -15.80 -0.75 -2.03
CA ARG A 149 -16.05 0.26 -1.00
C ARG A 149 -14.94 1.31 -0.93
N ARG A 150 -15.27 2.47 -0.37
CA ARG A 150 -14.37 3.62 -0.18
C ARG A 150 -14.52 4.17 1.23
N LEU A 151 -13.39 4.46 1.87
CA LEU A 151 -13.34 5.27 3.08
C LEU A 151 -12.90 6.69 2.69
N ARG A 152 -13.69 7.73 2.97
CA ARG A 152 -13.35 9.11 2.55
C ARG A 152 -12.37 9.77 3.50
N SER A 153 -12.45 9.44 4.78
CA SER A 153 -11.55 9.92 5.83
C SER A 153 -11.63 9.01 7.04
N TRP A 154 -10.71 9.17 8.00
CA TRP A 154 -10.78 8.47 9.29
C TRP A 154 -11.92 8.95 10.20
N ALA A 155 -12.63 10.03 9.83
CA ALA A 155 -13.86 10.46 10.50
C ALA A 155 -15.11 9.72 10.00
N ASP A 156 -15.01 8.95 8.91
CA ASP A 156 -16.09 8.11 8.42
C ASP A 156 -16.22 6.84 9.27
N ASP A 157 -17.28 6.06 9.04
CA ASP A 157 -17.57 4.82 9.76
C ASP A 157 -16.67 3.64 9.32
N TRP A 158 -15.39 3.69 9.68
CA TRP A 158 -14.46 2.58 9.48
C TRP A 158 -14.79 1.38 10.38
N LYS A 159 -15.46 1.59 11.52
CA LYS A 159 -15.89 0.53 12.44
C LYS A 159 -16.93 -0.38 11.78
N GLY A 160 -17.95 0.19 11.15
CA GLY A 160 -18.95 -0.58 10.38
C GLY A 160 -18.32 -1.41 9.25
N ILE A 161 -17.21 -0.95 8.66
CA ILE A 161 -16.45 -1.74 7.67
C ILE A 161 -15.78 -2.95 8.33
N LEU A 162 -15.12 -2.76 9.48
CA LEU A 162 -14.52 -3.87 10.23
C LEU A 162 -15.57 -4.89 10.69
N GLU A 163 -16.68 -4.41 11.25
CA GLU A 163 -17.78 -5.25 11.74
C GLU A 163 -18.44 -6.06 10.62
N SER A 164 -18.45 -5.57 9.38
CA SER A 164 -18.96 -6.32 8.22
C SER A 164 -18.13 -7.58 7.86
N LYS A 165 -16.99 -7.79 8.50
CA LYS A 165 -16.11 -8.96 8.32
C LYS A 165 -16.15 -9.96 9.46
N ARG A 166 -16.85 -9.63 10.55
CA ARG A 166 -16.98 -10.49 11.72
C ARG A 166 -18.09 -11.52 11.55
#